data_AF-A0ABD6YZM1-F1
#
_entry.id   AF-A0ABD6YZM1-F1
#
_cell.length_a   1.000
_cell.length_b   1.000
_cell.length_c   1.000
_cell.angle_alpha   90.00
_cell.angle_beta   90.00
_cell.angle_gamma   90.00
#
_symmetry.space_group_name_H-M   'P 1'
#
loop_
_entity.id
_entity.type
_entity.pdbx_description
1 polymer ?
#
loop_
_entity_poly.entity_id
_entity_poly.type
_entity_poly.pdbx_seq_one_letter_code
_entity_poly.pdbx_strand_id
1 'polypeptide(L)'
;MKHVDYRNNLLPIGFAIKSHDSYRASWSYSIVPERLIAYNHGKINSIQVENIENGINKIVEQFEEIKKDLVFLLSESEESVE
;
A
#
# COMPACT_ATOMS: atom_id res chain seq x y z
N MET A 1 -31.26 -5.64 15.84
CA MET A 1 -30.25 -5.91 16.89
C MET A 1 -29.16 -6.77 16.26
N LYS A 2 -27.97 -6.21 15.96
CA LYS A 2 -26.85 -6.99 15.39
C LYS A 2 -25.91 -7.39 16.52
N HIS A 3 -25.80 -8.69 16.79
CA HIS A 3 -24.76 -9.23 17.66
C HIS A 3 -23.40 -8.99 17.00
N VAL A 4 -22.61 -8.10 17.59
CA VAL A 4 -21.17 -7.98 17.31
C VAL A 4 -20.49 -8.78 18.42
N ASP A 5 -19.83 -9.86 18.05
CA ASP A 5 -19.08 -10.68 18.99
C ASP A 5 -17.77 -9.96 19.34
N TYR A 6 -17.75 -9.28 20.49
CA TYR A 6 -16.60 -8.53 21.03
C TYR A 6 -15.49 -9.45 21.59
N ARG A 7 -15.37 -10.68 21.07
CA ARG A 7 -14.35 -11.64 21.53
C ARG A 7 -12.94 -11.26 21.07
N ASN A 8 -12.83 -10.45 20.02
CA ASN A 8 -11.57 -9.86 19.56
C ASN A 8 -11.76 -8.35 19.42
N ASN A 9 -10.87 -7.55 20.01
CA ASN A 9 -10.88 -6.09 20.01
C ASN A 9 -10.60 -5.46 18.62
N LEU A 10 -11.01 -6.15 17.54
CA LEU A 10 -10.71 -5.84 16.15
C LEU A 10 -11.92 -5.19 15.50
N LEU A 11 -11.70 -4.04 14.86
CA LEU A 11 -12.72 -3.36 14.07
C LEU A 11 -13.17 -4.25 12.90
N PRO A 12 -14.47 -4.21 12.51
CA PRO A 12 -14.94 -4.92 11.33
C PRO A 12 -14.13 -4.55 10.09
N ILE A 13 -13.76 -5.58 9.30
CA ILE A 13 -13.00 -5.48 8.05
C ILE A 13 -13.78 -4.69 6.97
N GLY A 14 -15.08 -4.49 7.15
CA GLY A 14 -15.94 -3.78 6.22
C GLY A 14 -17.25 -3.34 6.87
N PHE A 15 -18.16 -2.84 6.06
CA PHE A 15 -19.50 -2.44 6.48
C PHE A 15 -20.56 -2.86 5.47
N ALA A 16 -21.76 -3.14 5.98
CA ALA A 16 -22.91 -3.48 5.15
C ALA A 16 -23.62 -2.19 4.71
N ILE A 17 -23.79 -2.03 3.41
CA ILE A 17 -24.53 -0.94 2.78
C ILE A 17 -25.91 -1.48 2.41
N LYS A 18 -26.96 -0.83 2.90
CA LYS A 18 -28.34 -1.15 2.51
C LYS A 18 -28.72 -0.24 1.35
N SER A 19 -29.06 -0.83 0.21
CA SER A 19 -29.75 -0.08 -0.85
C SER A 19 -31.23 0.01 -0.52
N HIS A 20 -31.82 1.17 -0.75
CA HIS A 20 -33.25 1.37 -0.64
C HIS A 20 -33.80 1.69 -2.02
N ASP A 21 -33.94 0.64 -2.84
CA ASP A 21 -34.72 0.74 -4.06
C ASP A 21 -36.16 0.31 -3.76
N SER A 22 -37.14 1.06 -4.24
CA SER A 22 -38.55 1.01 -3.82
C SER A 22 -39.21 -0.36 -4.01
N TYR A 23 -38.59 -1.24 -4.79
CA TYR A 23 -39.10 -2.58 -5.11
C TYR A 23 -38.19 -3.73 -4.65
N ARG A 24 -36.93 -3.46 -4.26
CA ARG A 24 -35.98 -4.50 -3.82
C ARG A 24 -35.00 -3.91 -2.80
N ALA A 25 -35.15 -4.30 -1.54
CA ALA A 25 -34.10 -4.08 -0.56
C ALA A 25 -32.92 -5.02 -0.88
N SER A 26 -31.78 -4.48 -1.29
CA SER A 26 -30.54 -5.26 -1.43
C SER A 26 -29.50 -4.81 -0.40
N TRP A 27 -28.69 -5.75 0.07
CA TRP A 27 -27.54 -5.47 0.93
C TRP A 27 -26.28 -5.74 0.13
N SER A 28 -25.35 -4.79 0.12
CA SER A 28 -23.99 -4.99 -0.37
C SER A 28 -23.01 -4.89 0.80
N TYR A 29 -21.89 -5.58 0.70
CA TYR A 29 -20.82 -5.53 1.69
C TYR A 29 -19.63 -4.83 1.07
N SER A 30 -19.17 -3.75 1.70
CA SER A 30 -17.98 -3.02 1.28
C SER A 30 -16.82 -3.37 2.20
N ILE A 31 -15.74 -3.88 1.63
CA ILE A 31 -14.50 -4.21 2.35
C ILE A 31 -13.62 -2.96 2.40
N VAL A 32 -13.02 -2.70 3.58
CA VAL A 32 -11.97 -1.68 3.75
C VAL A 32 -10.62 -2.41 3.63
N PRO A 33 -9.89 -2.24 2.51
CA PRO A 33 -8.68 -3.03 2.22
C PRO A 33 -7.62 -2.93 3.32
N GLU A 34 -7.41 -1.75 3.90
CA GLU A 34 -6.42 -1.49 4.94
C GLU A 34 -6.69 -2.32 6.20
N ARG A 35 -7.97 -2.46 6.56
CA ARG A 35 -8.39 -3.28 7.71
C ARG A 35 -8.24 -4.76 7.42
N LEU A 36 -8.48 -5.20 6.18
CA LEU A 36 -8.27 -6.59 5.76
C LEU A 36 -6.78 -6.98 5.83
N ILE A 37 -5.90 -6.11 5.34
CA ILE A 37 -4.45 -6.32 5.37
C ILE A 37 -3.96 -6.40 6.82
N ALA A 38 -4.38 -5.47 7.68
CA ALA A 38 -4.04 -5.49 9.10
C ALA A 38 -4.60 -6.71 9.84
N TYR A 39 -5.74 -7.24 9.42
CA TYR A 39 -6.32 -8.47 9.99
C TYR A 39 -5.54 -9.72 9.57
N ASN A 40 -5.13 -9.81 8.30
CA ASN A 40 -4.39 -10.96 7.77
C ASN A 40 -2.92 -10.99 8.22
N HIS A 41 -2.27 -9.83 8.34
CA HIS A 41 -0.83 -9.74 8.58
C HIS A 41 -0.46 -9.14 9.94
N GLY A 42 -1.45 -8.72 10.73
CA GLY A 42 -1.23 -8.01 11.98
C GLY A 42 -0.79 -6.54 11.76
N LYS A 43 -0.35 -5.89 12.84
CA LYS A 43 0.28 -4.57 12.75
C LYS A 43 1.75 -4.73 12.41
N ILE A 44 2.25 -3.97 11.45
CA ILE A 44 3.67 -3.88 11.14
C ILE A 44 4.40 -3.27 12.35
N ASN A 45 5.48 -3.91 12.82
CA ASN A 45 6.28 -3.41 13.95
C ASN A 45 7.11 -2.18 13.51
N SER A 46 7.43 -1.26 14.43
CA SER A 46 8.26 -0.08 14.15
C SER A 46 9.61 -0.44 13.51
N ILE A 47 10.25 -1.52 13.97
CA ILE A 47 11.50 -2.03 13.38
C ILE A 47 11.31 -2.44 11.92
N GLN A 48 10.16 -3.02 11.58
CA GLN A 48 9.86 -3.41 10.21
C GLN A 48 9.59 -2.20 9.32
N VAL A 49 8.93 -1.16 9.85
CA VAL A 49 8.73 0.12 9.16
C VAL A 49 10.09 0.77 8.87
N GLU A 50 10.95 0.89 9.88
CA GLU A 50 12.29 1.47 9.73
C GLU A 50 13.14 0.72 8.68
N ASN A 51 13.09 -0.62 8.68
CA ASN A 51 13.78 -1.41 7.67
C ASN A 51 13.25 -1.18 6.25
N ILE A 52 11.94 -1.00 6.10
CA ILE A 52 11.33 -0.67 4.80
C ILE A 52 11.76 0.72 4.35
N GLU A 53 11.71 1.71 5.24
CA GLU A 53 12.14 3.08 4.97
C GLU A 53 13.61 3.15 4.55
N ASN A 54 14.49 2.48 5.29
CA ASN A 54 15.91 2.37 4.96
C ASN A 54 16.13 1.66 3.62
N GLY A 55 15.36 0.62 3.33
CA GLY A 55 15.39 -0.08 2.04
C GLY A 55 15.00 0.83 0.87
N ILE A 56 13.93 1.61 1.03
CA ILE A 56 13.47 2.58 0.02
C ILE A 56 14.53 3.66 -0.21
N ASN A 57 15.10 4.23 0.85
CA ASN A 57 16.15 5.25 0.73
C ASN A 57 17.36 4.72 -0.05
N LYS A 58 17.78 3.48 0.22
CA LYS A 58 18.87 2.85 -0.51
C LYS A 58 18.56 2.65 -2.00
N ILE A 59 17.32 2.25 -2.33
CA ILE A 59 16.88 2.12 -3.73
C ILE A 59 16.95 3.48 -4.44
N VAL A 60 16.53 4.56 -3.77
CA VAL A 60 16.59 5.92 -4.33
C VAL A 60 18.03 6.36 -4.56
N GLU A 61 18.93 6.12 -3.61
CA GLU A 61 20.36 6.44 -3.74
C GLU A 61 20.98 5.72 -4.96
N GLN A 62 20.73 4.42 -5.09
CA GLN A 62 21.20 3.63 -6.23
C GLN A 62 20.64 4.14 -7.56
N PHE A 63 19.38 4.59 -7.57
CA PHE A 63 18.75 5.12 -8.78
C PHE A 63 19.39 6.45 -9.24
N GLU A 64 19.74 7.33 -8.30
CA GLU A 64 20.45 8.57 -8.62
C GLU A 64 21.89 8.32 -9.11
N GLU A 65 22.56 7.29 -8.62
CA GLU A 65 23.86 6.85 -9.14
C GLU A 65 23.75 6.37 -10.59
N ILE A 66 22.81 5.45 -10.87
CA ILE A 66 22.57 4.93 -12.23
C ILE A 66 22.23 6.06 -13.21
N LYS A 67 21.44 7.05 -12.77
CA LYS A 67 21.09 8.22 -13.58
C LYS A 67 22.33 9.04 -13.94
N LYS A 68 23.26 9.25 -13.00
CA LYS A 68 24.51 9.96 -13.27
C LYS A 68 25.39 9.20 -14.25
N ASP A 69 25.53 7.89 -14.07
CA ASP A 69 26.29 7.02 -14.97
C ASP A 69 25.72 7.05 -16.38
N LEU A 70 24.39 7.00 -16.51
CA LEU A 70 23.72 7.09 -17.80
C LEU A 70 23.98 8.44 -18.49
N VAL A 71 23.88 9.55 -17.76
CA VAL A 71 24.18 10.88 -18.29
C VAL A 71 25.63 10.99 -18.73
N PHE A 72 26.56 10.45 -17.94
CA PHE A 72 27.98 10.42 -18.28
C PHE A 72 28.24 9.67 -19.60
N LEU A 73 27.70 8.46 -19.72
CA LEU A 73 27.84 7.65 -20.93
C LEU A 73 27.25 8.34 -22.17
N LEU A 74 26.10 9.00 -22.02
CA LEU A 74 25.50 9.76 -23.11
C LEU A 74 26.39 10.93 -23.53
N SER A 75 26.97 11.67 -22.59
CA SER A 75 27.88 12.78 -22.92
C SER A 75 29.17 12.32 -23.62
N GLU A 76 29.75 11.19 -23.21
CA GLU A 76 30.94 10.62 -23.88
C GLU A 76 30.60 10.14 -25.32
N SER A 77 29.40 9.60 -25.50
CA SER A 77 28.93 9.18 -26.83
C SER A 77 28.65 10.35 -27.78
N GLU A 78 28.30 11.54 -27.26
CA GLU A 78 28.14 12.74 -28.10
C GLU A 78 29.49 13.35 -28.50
N GLU A 79 30.47 13.37 -27.60
CA GLU A 79 31.80 13.94 -27.85
C GLU A 79 32.65 13.10 -28.83
N SER A 80 32.36 11.81 -28.94
CA SER A 80 33.04 10.89 -29.87
C SER A 80 32.51 10.93 -31.31
N VAL A 81 31.46 11.71 -31.59
CA VAL A 81 30.82 11.85 -32.91
C VAL A 81 31.27 13.12 -33.65
N GLU A 82 32.08 13.98 -33.03
CA GLU A 82 32.67 15.19 -33.61
C GLU A 82 34.13 15.00 -34.07
#